data_AF-A0A8J7BF60-F1
#
_entry.id   AF-A0A8J7BF60-F1
#
_cell.length_a   1.000
_cell.length_b   1.000
_cell.length_c   1.000
_cell.angle_alpha   90.00
_cell.angle_beta   90.00
_cell.angle_gamma   90.00
#
_symmetry.space_group_name_H-M   'P 1'
#
loop_
_entity.id
_entity.type
_entity.pdbx_description
1 polymer ?
#
loop_
_entity_poly.entity_id
_entity_poly.type
_entity_poly.pdbx_seq_one_letter_code
_entity_poly.pdbx_strand_id
1 'polypeptide(L)'
;MKIPNAAQAIVDIRKLREYCLNLKHDDGKHKARLFLSILGMTADDAEALRQVLLEVVQTHEARLGRQDQFGQRYTLDFEIEWQNKRATLRSG
;
A
#
# COMPACT_ATOMS: atom_id res chain seq x y z
N MET A 1 -12.38 12.54 0.78
CA MET A 1 -12.66 12.60 2.25
C MET A 1 -11.54 11.95 3.05
N LYS A 2 -11.33 12.33 4.32
CA LYS A 2 -10.38 11.63 5.22
C LYS A 2 -10.92 10.30 5.73
N ILE A 3 -10.05 9.32 5.95
CA ILE A 3 -10.42 8.07 6.62
C ILE A 3 -10.67 8.33 8.11
N PRO A 4 -11.80 7.88 8.68
CA PRO A 4 -12.04 7.98 10.12
C PRO A 4 -10.97 7.24 10.93
N ASN A 5 -10.50 7.83 12.03
CA ASN A 5 -9.48 7.25 12.92
C ASN A 5 -8.17 6.85 12.21
N ALA A 6 -7.77 7.55 11.15
CA ALA A 6 -6.56 7.23 10.36
C ALA A 6 -5.27 7.10 11.20
N ALA A 7 -5.16 7.84 12.30
CA ALA A 7 -4.02 7.74 13.22
C ALA A 7 -3.90 6.37 13.94
N GLN A 8 -4.98 5.58 13.95
CA GLN A 8 -5.03 4.22 14.49
C GLN A 8 -4.95 3.15 13.39
N ALA A 9 -4.59 3.54 12.16
CA ALA A 9 -4.50 2.61 11.04
C ALA A 9 -3.46 1.52 11.32
N ILE A 10 -3.81 0.28 10.93
CA ILE A 10 -2.91 -0.87 11.02
C ILE A 10 -2.59 -1.33 9.61
N VAL A 11 -1.31 -1.30 9.26
CA VAL A 11 -0.77 -1.94 8.06
C VAL A 11 0.04 -3.15 8.52
N ASP A 12 -0.52 -4.35 8.33
CA ASP A 12 0.16 -5.61 8.69
C ASP A 12 1.37 -5.80 7.76
N ILE A 13 2.55 -5.84 8.37
CA ILE A 13 3.82 -5.99 7.65
C ILE A 13 3.86 -7.29 6.82
N ARG A 14 3.19 -8.36 7.27
CA ARG A 14 3.15 -9.64 6.54
C ARG A 14 2.45 -9.48 5.19
N LYS A 15 1.39 -8.67 5.12
CA LYS A 15 0.71 -8.39 3.85
C LYS A 15 1.63 -7.68 2.85
N LEU A 16 2.58 -6.88 3.33
CA LEU A 16 3.57 -6.23 2.46
C LEU A 16 4.72 -7.19 2.12
N ARG A 17 5.40 -7.73 3.13
CA ARG A 17 6.62 -8.53 3.00
C ARG A 17 6.38 -9.90 2.39
N GLU A 18 5.34 -10.60 2.86
CA GLU A 18 5.08 -11.99 2.49
C GLU A 18 4.15 -12.11 1.28
N TYR A 19 3.36 -11.08 0.96
CA TYR A 19 2.42 -11.06 -0.17
C TYR A 19 2.77 -10.01 -1.24
N CYS A 20 2.63 -8.71 -0.96
CA CYS A 20 2.73 -7.67 -2.01
C CYS A 20 4.11 -7.55 -2.66
N LEU A 21 5.18 -7.72 -1.88
CA LEU A 21 6.58 -7.56 -2.30
C LEU A 21 7.31 -8.91 -2.45
N ASN A 22 6.58 -10.01 -2.31
CA ASN A 22 7.14 -11.35 -2.39
C ASN A 22 7.04 -11.94 -3.81
N LEU A 23 8.17 -12.05 -4.50
CA LEU A 23 8.26 -12.67 -5.83
C LEU A 23 7.93 -14.17 -5.84
N LYS A 24 7.98 -14.83 -4.70
CA LYS A 24 7.70 -16.27 -4.54
C LYS A 24 6.25 -16.55 -4.15
N HIS A 25 5.44 -15.54 -3.82
CA HIS A 25 4.05 -15.76 -3.45
C HIS A 25 3.21 -16.11 -4.67
N ASP A 26 2.39 -17.16 -4.59
CA ASP A 26 1.62 -17.67 -5.73
C ASP A 26 0.75 -16.60 -6.40
N ASP A 27 -0.02 -15.85 -5.61
CA ASP A 27 -0.84 -14.73 -6.10
C ASP A 27 -0.11 -13.37 -6.09
N GLY A 28 0.65 -13.08 -5.02
CA GLY A 28 1.31 -11.79 -4.78
C GLY A 28 2.45 -11.46 -5.75
N LYS A 29 3.08 -12.48 -6.37
CA LYS A 29 4.24 -12.31 -7.27
C LYS A 29 4.04 -11.29 -8.38
N HIS A 30 2.82 -11.16 -8.91
CA HIS A 30 2.54 -10.19 -9.98
C HIS A 30 2.64 -8.74 -9.48
N LYS A 31 2.25 -8.47 -8.23
CA LYS A 31 2.44 -7.17 -7.58
C LYS A 31 3.92 -6.94 -7.29
N ALA A 32 4.60 -7.95 -6.75
CA ALA A 32 6.02 -7.87 -6.43
C ALA A 32 6.86 -7.55 -7.67
N ARG A 33 6.53 -8.13 -8.83
CA ARG A 33 7.18 -7.81 -10.11
C ARG A 33 6.97 -6.35 -10.52
N LEU A 34 5.77 -5.79 -10.33
CA LEU A 34 5.50 -4.37 -10.65
C LEU A 34 6.24 -3.43 -9.70
N PHE A 35 6.25 -3.72 -8.40
CA PHE A 35 7.03 -2.96 -7.41
C PHE A 35 8.52 -2.98 -7.76
N LEU A 36 9.07 -4.15 -8.08
CA LEU A 36 10.46 -4.29 -8.46
C LEU A 36 10.76 -3.55 -9.77
N SER A 37 9.93 -3.70 -10.81
CA SER A 37 10.20 -3.09 -12.11
C SER A 37 10.06 -1.57 -12.09
N ILE A 38 9.03 -1.06 -11.42
CA ILE A 38 8.69 0.37 -11.43
C ILE A 38 9.49 1.12 -10.37
N LEU A 39 9.59 0.59 -9.15
CA LEU A 39 10.20 1.29 -8.02
C LEU A 39 11.52 0.64 -7.58
N GLY A 40 11.81 -0.59 -7.97
CA GLY A 40 12.97 -1.32 -7.43
C GLY A 40 12.73 -1.90 -6.04
N MET A 41 11.50 -1.86 -5.54
CA MET A 41 11.17 -2.34 -4.20
C MET A 41 11.12 -3.87 -4.14
N THR A 42 11.63 -4.42 -3.05
CA THR A 42 11.65 -5.84 -2.70
C THR A 42 11.03 -6.07 -1.32
N ALA A 43 10.98 -7.32 -0.87
CA ALA A 43 10.47 -7.65 0.47
C ALA A 43 11.25 -6.97 1.62
N ASP A 44 12.52 -6.60 1.39
CA ASP A 44 13.36 -5.90 2.37
C ASP A 44 12.88 -4.45 2.60
N ASP A 45 12.21 -3.86 1.61
CA ASP A 45 11.68 -2.48 1.66
C ASP A 45 10.28 -2.41 2.32
N ALA A 46 9.76 -3.53 2.82
CA ALA A 46 8.39 -3.62 3.31
C ALA A 46 8.08 -2.67 4.49
N GLU A 47 9.03 -2.46 5.41
CA GLU A 47 8.82 -1.50 6.50
C GLU A 47 8.78 -0.06 5.99
N ALA A 48 9.60 0.28 4.99
CA ALA A 48 9.59 1.62 4.41
C ALA A 48 8.24 1.90 3.72
N LEU A 49 7.75 0.95 2.91
CA LEU A 49 6.42 1.06 2.30
C LEU A 49 5.31 1.14 3.36
N ARG A 50 5.44 0.41 4.48
CA ARG A 50 4.50 0.48 5.60
C ARG A 50 4.41 1.89 6.17
N GLN A 51 5.55 2.56 6.40
CA GLN A 51 5.55 3.92 6.93
C GLN A 51 4.92 4.92 5.96
N VAL A 52 5.22 4.80 4.66
CA VAL A 52 4.57 5.63 3.63
C VAL A 52 3.05 5.45 3.67
N LEU A 53 2.55 4.22 3.75
CA LEU A 53 1.10 3.96 3.82
C LEU A 53 0.45 4.54 5.09
N LEU A 54 1.12 4.43 6.24
CA LEU A 54 0.64 4.99 7.51
C LEU A 54 0.64 6.53 7.53
N GLU A 55 1.54 7.17 6.79
CA GLU A 55 1.54 8.61 6.61
C GLU A 55 0.42 9.03 5.65
N VAL A 56 0.36 8.40 4.48
CA VAL A 56 -0.59 8.72 3.42
C VAL A 56 -2.03 8.58 3.88
N VAL A 57 -2.36 7.54 4.66
CA VAL A 57 -3.73 7.35 5.17
C VAL A 57 -4.22 8.52 6.04
N GLN A 58 -3.30 9.25 6.67
CA GLN A 58 -3.60 10.43 7.50
C GLN A 58 -3.62 11.72 6.66
N THR A 59 -2.72 11.84 5.68
CA THR A 59 -2.47 13.09 4.95
C THR A 59 -3.24 13.22 3.64
N HIS A 60 -3.70 12.12 3.04
CA HIS A 60 -4.41 12.14 1.76
C HIS A 60 -5.92 11.97 1.91
N GLU A 61 -6.64 12.36 0.86
CA GLU A 61 -8.05 12.03 0.74
C GLU A 61 -8.23 10.63 0.17
N ALA A 62 -9.16 9.88 0.75
CA ALA A 62 -9.66 8.63 0.24
C ALA A 62 -10.98 8.82 -0.53
N ARG A 63 -11.20 7.89 -1.46
CA ARG A 63 -12.48 7.66 -2.15
C ARG A 63 -13.27 6.61 -1.37
N LEU A 64 -14.54 6.90 -1.13
CA LEU A 64 -15.45 5.97 -0.47
C LEU A 64 -15.77 4.82 -1.44
N GLY A 65 -15.58 3.59 -0.99
CA GLY A 65 -15.90 2.37 -1.74
C GLY A 65 -17.21 1.74 -1.27
N ARG A 66 -17.41 0.46 -1.61
CA ARG A 66 -18.54 -0.31 -1.10
C ARG A 66 -18.42 -0.54 0.41
N GLN A 67 -19.56 -0.60 1.08
CA GLN A 67 -19.68 -1.18 2.41
C GLN A 67 -20.09 -2.64 2.25
N ASP A 68 -19.36 -3.54 2.91
CA ASP A 68 -19.70 -4.96 2.96
C ASP A 68 -19.68 -5.46 4.42
N GLN A 69 -19.84 -6.76 4.63
CA GLN A 69 -19.85 -7.36 5.98
C GLN A 69 -18.56 -7.13 6.78
N PHE A 70 -17.46 -6.74 6.12
CA PHE A 70 -16.19 -6.40 6.76
C PHE A 70 -16.02 -4.90 7.01
N GLY A 71 -17.07 -4.10 6.75
CA GLY A 71 -17.11 -2.68 7.00
C GLY A 71 -17.00 -1.83 5.73
N GLN A 72 -16.65 -0.56 5.92
CA GLN A 72 -16.55 0.42 4.86
C GLN A 72 -15.18 0.34 4.18
N ARG A 73 -15.16 0.16 2.85
CA ARG A 73 -13.91 0.23 2.06
C ARG A 73 -13.57 1.66 1.69
N TYR A 74 -12.27 1.93 1.65
CA TYR A 74 -11.71 3.20 1.22
C TYR A 74 -10.57 2.94 0.25
N THR A 75 -10.44 3.77 -0.78
CA THR A 75 -9.34 3.68 -1.74
C THR A 75 -8.56 4.99 -1.77
N LEU A 76 -7.24 4.91 -1.68
CA LEU A 76 -6.32 6.05 -1.81
C LEU A 76 -5.47 5.85 -3.03
N ASP A 77 -5.37 6.89 -3.85
CA ASP A 77 -4.40 7.02 -4.94
C ASP A 77 -3.40 8.10 -4.53
N PHE A 78 -2.11 7.79 -4.57
CA PHE A 78 -1.05 8.73 -4.18
C PHE A 78 0.21 8.48 -5.00
N GLU A 79 1.02 9.52 -5.19
CA GLU A 79 2.34 9.39 -5.80
C GLU A 79 3.37 8.99 -4.74
N ILE A 80 4.24 8.05 -5.09
CA ILE A 80 5.40 7.69 -4.28
C ILE A 80 6.66 8.01 -5.07
N GLU A 81 7.66 8.58 -4.39
CA GLU A 81 9.02 8.69 -4.89
C GLU A 81 9.92 7.72 -4.12
N TRP A 82 10.68 6.92 -4.85
CA TRP A 82 11.60 5.93 -4.30
C TRP A 82 12.85 5.82 -5.15
N GLN A 83 14.01 6.14 -4.59
CA GLN A 83 15.32 6.06 -5.27
C GLN A 83 15.30 6.68 -6.68
N ASN A 84 14.81 7.93 -6.79
CA ASN A 84 14.64 8.68 -8.04
C ASN A 84 13.62 8.11 -9.04
N LYS A 85 12.80 7.14 -8.64
CA LYS A 85 11.68 6.63 -9.43
C LYS A 85 10.38 7.13 -8.83
N ARG A 86 9.38 7.38 -9.69
CA ARG A 86 8.04 7.79 -9.25
C ARG A 86 6.98 6.87 -9.82
N ALA A 87 5.95 6.63 -9.04
CA ALA A 87 4.79 5.87 -9.48
C ALA A 87 3.54 6.33 -8.73
N THR A 88 2.37 6.17 -9.35
CA THR A 88 1.10 6.26 -8.64
C THR A 88 0.77 4.89 -8.04
N LEU A 89 0.57 4.85 -6.72
CA LEU A 89 0.11 3.67 -6.00
C LEU A 89 -1.35 3.82 -5.57
N ARG A 90 -2.08 2.71 -5.66
CA ARG A 90 -3.44 2.57 -5.13
C ARG A 90 -3.44 1.63 -3.93
N SER A 91 -4.02 2.08 -2.81
CA SER A 91 -4.29 1.26 -1.62
C SER A 91 -5.79 1.22 -1.34
N GLY A 92 -6.40 0.04 -1.14
CA GLY A 92 -7.82 -0.12 -0.83
C GLY A 92 -8.33 -1.56 -0.84
#